data_AF-W1VRZ6-F1
#
_entry.id   AF-W1VRZ6-F1
#
_cell.length_a   1.000
_cell.length_b   1.000
_cell.length_c   1.000
_cell.angle_alpha   90.00
_cell.angle_beta   90.00
_cell.angle_gamma   90.00
#
_symmetry.space_group_name_H-M   'P 1'
#
loop_
_entity.id
_entity.type
_entity.pdbx_description
1 polymer ?
#
loop_
_entity_poly.entity_id
_entity_poly.type
_entity_poly.pdbx_seq_one_letter_code
_entity_poly.pdbx_strand_id
1 'polypeptide(L)'
;GYCAGWSLKSLLQQGFNGIPGKIACNPPRHFSSAVGQIVNFLGTLQNEWAGAQAFSSFDTYMAPFVRLDSMTYEQVRQCMQELIFNLNVPSRWGTQTPFTNLTFDWTCPADLAEEYPLVGDELCDFTYGELAEEMAMINRAFMEVMTEGDADGRVFTFPIPTYNITKDFDWESRNADLLFAMTAKYGLPYFQNFINSELDPGMIRSMCCRLQLDLRELLKRGNGLFGS
;
A
#
# COMPACT_ATOMS: atom_id res chain seq x y z
N GLY A 1 10.84 -10.43 14.17
CA GLY A 1 9.65 -10.31 15.04
C GLY A 1 8.51 -11.17 14.48
N TYR A 2 7.26 -11.02 14.94
CA TYR A 2 6.12 -11.75 14.35
C TYR A 2 5.62 -11.04 13.08
N CYS A 3 4.75 -10.03 13.20
CA CYS A 3 4.31 -9.18 12.08
C CYS A 3 4.81 -7.73 12.24
N ALA A 4 4.92 -6.99 11.14
CA ALA A 4 5.31 -5.58 11.15
C ALA A 4 4.53 -4.75 10.12
N GLY A 5 4.04 -3.58 10.56
CA GLY A 5 3.63 -2.50 9.65
C GLY A 5 4.81 -1.55 9.46
N TRP A 6 5.10 -1.18 8.22
CA TRP A 6 6.22 -0.32 7.87
C TRP A 6 5.72 1.02 7.33
N SER A 7 6.50 2.07 7.57
CA SER A 7 6.23 3.38 6.99
C SER A 7 6.71 3.41 5.54
N LEU A 8 5.76 3.33 4.60
CA LEU A 8 6.05 3.50 3.17
C LEU A 8 6.65 4.89 2.89
N LYS A 9 6.11 5.93 3.54
CA LYS A 9 6.66 7.29 3.49
C LYS A 9 8.14 7.33 3.85
N SER A 10 8.55 6.64 4.92
CA SER A 10 9.96 6.59 5.33
C SER A 10 10.82 5.90 4.28
N LEU A 11 10.37 4.77 3.72
CA LEU A 11 11.09 4.09 2.64
C LEU A 11 11.26 5.01 1.42
N LEU A 12 10.18 5.67 0.99
CA LEU A 12 10.19 6.55 -0.18
C LEU A 12 10.99 7.84 0.02
N GLN A 13 11.14 8.32 1.25
CA GLN A 13 11.88 9.55 1.56
C GLN A 13 13.34 9.29 1.96
N GLN A 14 13.71 8.06 2.27
CA GLN A 14 15.06 7.74 2.77
C GLN A 14 15.80 6.73 1.89
N GLY A 15 15.10 5.89 1.15
CA GLY A 15 15.68 4.73 0.49
C GLY A 15 16.28 3.74 1.49
N PHE A 16 17.26 2.96 1.06
CA PHE A 16 18.05 2.09 1.92
C PHE A 16 19.33 2.82 2.35
N ASN A 17 19.46 3.20 3.63
CA ASN A 17 20.61 3.96 4.09
C ASN A 17 21.05 3.60 5.53
N GLY A 18 22.07 4.29 6.04
CA GLY A 18 22.39 4.30 7.48
C GLY A 18 23.28 3.17 8.02
N ILE A 19 23.72 2.22 7.19
CA ILE A 19 24.57 1.09 7.65
C ILE A 19 25.99 1.19 7.04
N PRO A 20 27.03 1.46 7.87
CA PRO A 20 28.42 1.50 7.40
C PRO A 20 28.85 0.22 6.70
N GLY A 21 29.52 0.35 5.56
CA GLY A 21 30.05 -0.78 4.78
C GLY A 21 28.97 -1.63 4.07
N LYS A 22 27.72 -1.16 4.02
CA LYS A 22 26.65 -1.75 3.20
C LYS A 22 26.29 -0.81 2.05
N ILE A 23 25.79 -1.39 0.97
CA ILE A 23 25.26 -0.62 -0.17
C ILE A 23 24.04 0.17 0.33
N ALA A 24 24.00 1.44 -0.04
CA ALA A 24 22.87 2.33 0.18
C ALA A 24 22.26 2.76 -1.16
N CYS A 25 20.98 3.12 -1.17
CA CYS A 25 20.34 3.77 -2.30
C CYS A 25 19.62 5.04 -1.82
N ASN A 26 19.61 6.03 -2.70
CA ASN A 26 18.83 7.25 -2.47
C ASN A 26 17.32 6.98 -2.57
N PRO A 27 16.49 7.93 -2.10
CA PRO A 27 15.07 7.96 -2.37
C PRO A 27 14.76 7.74 -3.86
N PRO A 28 13.73 6.96 -4.23
CA PRO A 28 13.34 6.81 -5.61
C PRO A 28 12.81 8.15 -6.16
N ARG A 29 13.03 8.39 -7.46
CA ARG A 29 12.51 9.57 -8.19
C ARG A 29 11.43 9.23 -9.22
N HIS A 30 11.31 7.95 -9.57
CA HIS A 30 10.38 7.46 -10.58
C HIS A 30 9.53 6.32 -10.01
N PHE A 31 8.32 6.14 -10.53
CA PHE A 31 7.36 5.14 -10.06
C PHE A 31 7.93 3.72 -10.10
N SER A 32 8.61 3.36 -11.19
CA SER A 32 9.27 2.05 -11.35
C SER A 32 10.36 1.81 -10.30
N SER A 33 11.14 2.84 -9.96
CA SER A 33 12.17 2.76 -8.92
C SER A 33 11.54 2.62 -7.54
N ALA A 34 10.43 3.30 -7.26
CA ALA A 34 9.68 3.15 -6.01
C ALA A 34 9.13 1.73 -5.86
N VAL A 35 8.51 1.18 -6.90
CA VAL A 35 8.07 -0.23 -6.95
C VAL A 35 9.22 -1.19 -6.68
N GLY A 36 10.36 -1.00 -7.34
CA GLY A 36 11.55 -1.84 -7.14
C GLY A 36 12.08 -1.80 -5.69
N GLN A 37 12.10 -0.62 -5.06
CA GLN A 37 12.51 -0.50 -3.66
C GLN A 37 11.51 -1.17 -2.70
N ILE A 38 10.21 -1.07 -2.95
CA ILE A 38 9.15 -1.74 -2.17
C ILE A 38 9.32 -3.27 -2.23
N VAL A 39 9.49 -3.82 -3.44
CA VAL A 39 9.74 -5.26 -3.63
C VAL A 39 11.00 -5.71 -2.90
N ASN A 40 12.10 -4.97 -3.05
CA ASN A 40 13.36 -5.27 -2.37
C ASN A 40 13.21 -5.21 -0.85
N PHE A 41 12.47 -4.24 -0.33
CA PHE A 41 12.27 -4.04 1.09
C PHE A 41 11.51 -5.22 1.71
N LEU A 42 10.33 -5.52 1.16
CA LEU A 42 9.48 -6.60 1.65
C LEU A 42 10.13 -7.99 1.45
N GLY A 43 10.80 -8.19 0.31
CA GLY A 43 11.51 -9.42 -0.01
C GLY A 43 12.77 -9.63 0.82
N THR A 44 13.46 -8.57 1.25
CA THR A 44 14.62 -8.70 2.14
C THR A 44 14.16 -9.06 3.56
N LEU A 45 13.17 -8.31 4.07
CA LEU A 45 12.71 -8.44 5.45
C LEU A 45 11.89 -9.70 5.74
N GLN A 46 11.46 -10.44 4.71
CA GLN A 46 10.79 -11.73 4.89
C GLN A 46 11.65 -12.74 5.68
N ASN A 47 12.98 -12.58 5.68
CA ASN A 47 13.88 -13.46 6.43
C ASN A 47 14.03 -13.05 7.91
N GLU A 48 13.57 -11.85 8.27
CA GLU A 48 13.70 -11.27 9.62
C GLU A 48 12.37 -11.30 10.41
N TRP A 49 11.26 -11.53 9.71
CA TRP A 49 9.90 -11.54 10.26
C TRP A 49 9.18 -12.82 9.90
N ALA A 50 8.56 -13.44 10.90
CA ALA A 50 7.88 -14.74 10.74
C ALA A 50 6.44 -14.61 10.20
N GLY A 51 5.89 -13.39 10.14
CA GLY A 51 4.50 -13.11 9.77
C GLY A 51 4.37 -11.96 8.77
N ALA A 52 3.16 -11.40 8.71
CA ALA A 52 2.78 -10.41 7.71
C ALA A 52 3.61 -9.11 7.81
N GLN A 53 3.96 -8.59 6.65
CA GLN A 53 4.58 -7.29 6.47
C GLN A 53 3.63 -6.38 5.69
N ALA A 54 3.37 -5.18 6.19
CA ALA A 54 2.35 -4.31 5.62
C ALA A 54 2.86 -2.91 5.31
N PHE A 55 2.35 -2.33 4.23
CA PHE A 55 2.36 -0.89 4.00
C PHE A 55 0.93 -0.35 4.03
N SER A 56 0.75 0.81 4.64
CA SER A 56 -0.52 1.54 4.62
C SER A 56 -0.45 2.74 3.68
N SER A 57 -1.62 3.19 3.19
CA SER A 57 -1.75 4.34 2.30
C SER A 57 -0.92 4.19 1.02
N PHE A 58 -0.93 2.99 0.44
CA PHE A 58 -0.09 2.66 -0.71
C PHE A 58 -0.41 3.54 -1.92
N ASP A 59 -1.69 3.64 -2.30
CA ASP A 59 -2.16 4.51 -3.38
C ASP A 59 -1.80 5.97 -3.13
N THR A 60 -2.08 6.50 -1.93
CA THR A 60 -1.77 7.88 -1.58
C THR A 60 -0.28 8.20 -1.71
N TYR A 61 0.61 7.36 -1.17
CA TYR A 61 2.04 7.62 -1.21
C TYR A 61 2.70 7.35 -2.56
N MET A 62 2.09 6.51 -3.41
CA MET A 62 2.60 6.20 -4.75
C MET A 62 2.10 7.17 -5.82
N ALA A 63 0.96 7.83 -5.59
CA ALA A 63 0.35 8.78 -6.51
C ALA A 63 1.26 9.94 -6.98
N PRO A 64 2.14 10.55 -6.15
CA PRO A 64 3.01 11.64 -6.60
C PRO A 64 3.93 11.22 -7.76
N PHE A 65 4.40 9.98 -7.75
CA PHE A 65 5.27 9.47 -8.82
C PHE A 65 4.54 9.33 -10.14
N VAL A 66 3.25 8.98 -10.12
CA VAL A 66 2.40 8.90 -11.33
C VAL A 66 2.26 10.29 -11.96
N ARG A 67 1.99 11.31 -11.14
CA ARG A 67 1.88 12.72 -11.56
C ARG A 67 3.21 13.23 -12.13
N LEU A 68 4.30 13.09 -11.38
CA LEU A 68 5.61 13.62 -11.74
C LEU A 68 6.17 12.98 -13.02
N ASP A 69 5.99 11.68 -13.18
CA ASP A 69 6.42 10.96 -14.38
C ASP A 69 5.43 11.13 -15.55
N SER A 70 4.29 11.81 -15.33
CA SER A 70 3.19 11.96 -16.30
C SER A 70 2.77 10.61 -16.91
N MET A 71 2.60 9.60 -16.05
CA MET A 71 2.44 8.23 -16.51
C MET A 71 1.10 8.01 -17.19
N THR A 72 1.13 7.22 -18.25
CA THR A 72 -0.05 6.62 -18.85
C THR A 72 -0.57 5.47 -17.99
N TYR A 73 -1.84 5.14 -18.16
CA TYR A 73 -2.47 3.99 -17.49
C TYR A 73 -1.70 2.68 -17.76
N GLU A 74 -1.27 2.47 -18.99
CA GLU A 74 -0.53 1.28 -19.43
C GLU A 74 0.81 1.15 -18.68
N GLN A 75 1.50 2.25 -18.44
CA GLN A 75 2.75 2.26 -17.66
C GLN A 75 2.49 1.97 -16.18
N VAL A 76 1.46 2.57 -15.58
CA VAL A 76 1.09 2.28 -14.19
C VAL A 76 0.70 0.82 -14.03
N ARG A 77 -0.11 0.28 -14.96
CA ARG A 77 -0.51 -1.13 -14.99
C ARG A 77 0.70 -2.06 -15.14
N GLN A 78 1.66 -1.72 -15.99
CA GLN A 78 2.89 -2.49 -16.15
C GLN A 78 3.69 -2.54 -14.84
N CYS A 79 3.87 -1.41 -14.16
CA CYS A 79 4.58 -1.39 -12.88
C CYS A 79 3.81 -2.09 -11.75
N MET A 80 2.47 -2.06 -11.76
CA MET A 80 1.65 -2.85 -10.81
C MET A 80 1.74 -4.34 -11.09
N GLN A 81 1.80 -4.74 -12.37
CA GLN A 81 2.10 -6.12 -12.76
C GLN A 81 3.45 -6.56 -12.21
N GLU A 82 4.49 -5.76 -12.40
CA GLU A 82 5.82 -6.05 -11.85
C GLU A 82 5.78 -6.19 -10.32
N LEU A 83 5.11 -5.28 -9.61
CA LEU A 83 4.96 -5.36 -8.16
C LEU A 83 4.31 -6.68 -7.73
N ILE A 84 3.15 -7.01 -8.27
CA ILE A 84 2.37 -8.19 -7.89
C ILE A 84 3.15 -9.46 -8.22
N PHE A 85 3.72 -9.56 -9.42
CA PHE A 85 4.43 -10.76 -9.84
C PHE A 85 5.68 -11.00 -8.98
N ASN A 86 6.48 -9.97 -8.72
CA ASN A 86 7.67 -10.12 -7.88
C ASN A 86 7.34 -10.46 -6.41
N LEU A 87 6.16 -10.08 -5.91
CA LEU A 87 5.70 -10.47 -4.58
C LEU A 87 5.13 -11.90 -4.50
N ASN A 88 4.87 -12.54 -5.64
CA ASN A 88 4.38 -13.92 -5.72
C ASN A 88 5.41 -14.93 -6.27
N VAL A 89 6.66 -14.50 -6.50
CA VAL A 89 7.76 -15.39 -6.87
C VAL A 89 8.75 -15.49 -5.70
N PRO A 90 8.99 -16.69 -5.14
CA PRO A 90 9.92 -16.84 -4.03
C PRO A 90 11.36 -16.58 -4.49
N SER A 91 12.13 -15.86 -3.68
CA SER A 91 13.51 -15.49 -4.01
C SER A 91 14.51 -16.65 -3.86
N ARG A 92 14.14 -17.75 -3.19
CA ARG A 92 14.97 -18.94 -2.98
C ARG A 92 14.17 -20.22 -3.15
N TRP A 93 14.83 -21.27 -3.61
CA TRP A 93 14.22 -22.59 -3.68
C TRP A 93 13.84 -23.08 -2.28
N GLY A 94 12.59 -23.51 -2.11
CA GLY A 94 12.06 -24.02 -0.85
C GLY A 94 11.58 -22.96 0.15
N THR A 95 11.66 -21.66 -0.17
CA THR A 95 11.04 -20.61 0.64
C THR A 95 9.64 -20.28 0.12
N GLN A 96 8.75 -19.85 1.01
CA GLN A 96 7.49 -19.24 0.61
C GLN A 96 7.73 -17.80 0.14
N THR A 97 6.75 -17.25 -0.58
CA THR A 97 6.71 -15.83 -0.94
C THR A 97 6.50 -14.97 0.31
N PRO A 98 6.92 -13.70 0.31
CA PRO A 98 6.76 -12.84 1.46
C PRO A 98 5.27 -12.63 1.77
N PHE A 99 4.85 -12.87 3.01
CA PHE A 99 3.50 -12.53 3.45
C PHE A 99 3.38 -11.01 3.48
N THR A 100 2.71 -10.44 2.48
CA THR A 100 2.57 -8.99 2.33
C THR A 100 1.11 -8.54 2.32
N ASN A 101 0.87 -7.34 2.86
CA ASN A 101 -0.43 -6.67 2.81
C ASN A 101 -0.23 -5.22 2.37
N LEU A 102 -1.12 -4.71 1.51
CA LEU A 102 -1.18 -3.30 1.15
C LEU A 102 -2.56 -2.76 1.50
N THR A 103 -2.58 -1.66 2.26
CA THR A 103 -3.81 -0.89 2.49
C THR A 103 -3.90 0.27 1.49
N PHE A 104 -5.06 0.38 0.86
CA PHE A 104 -5.43 1.43 -0.08
C PHE A 104 -6.44 2.35 0.60
N ASP A 105 -6.17 3.65 0.57
CA ASP A 105 -7.04 4.64 1.21
C ASP A 105 -8.31 4.90 0.40
N TRP A 106 -8.27 4.67 -0.92
CA TRP A 106 -9.34 4.98 -1.90
C TRP A 106 -9.57 6.48 -2.08
N THR A 107 -9.90 7.18 -1.00
CA THR A 107 -9.91 8.64 -0.91
C THR A 107 -8.70 9.10 -0.09
N CYS A 108 -8.04 10.18 -0.52
CA CYS A 108 -6.93 10.74 0.25
C CYS A 108 -7.39 11.07 1.69
N PRO A 109 -6.73 10.54 2.73
CA PRO A 109 -7.14 10.75 4.10
C PRO A 109 -6.85 12.19 4.54
N ALA A 110 -7.72 12.75 5.39
CA ALA A 110 -7.70 14.16 5.75
C ALA A 110 -6.38 14.62 6.41
N ASP A 111 -5.70 13.74 7.14
CA ASP A 111 -4.44 14.04 7.81
C ASP A 111 -3.23 14.00 6.86
N LEU A 112 -3.37 13.47 5.64
CA LEU A 112 -2.37 13.60 4.58
C LEU A 112 -2.74 14.65 3.53
N ALA A 113 -4.01 15.04 3.43
CA ALA A 113 -4.52 15.86 2.33
C ALA A 113 -3.76 17.18 2.12
N GLU A 114 -3.33 17.83 3.21
CA GLU A 114 -2.59 19.10 3.17
C GLU A 114 -1.06 18.92 3.16
N GLU A 115 -0.56 17.68 3.24
CA GLU A 115 0.87 17.42 3.19
C GLU A 115 1.38 17.47 1.74
N TYR A 116 2.54 18.11 1.56
CA TYR A 116 3.25 18.12 0.30
C TYR A 116 4.18 16.88 0.20
N PRO A 117 4.08 16.07 -0.87
CA PRO A 117 4.98 14.95 -1.08
C PRO A 117 6.44 15.40 -1.21
N LEU A 118 7.35 14.60 -0.65
CA LEU A 118 8.79 14.77 -0.83
C LEU A 118 9.29 13.62 -1.70
N VAL A 119 9.75 13.94 -2.91
CA VAL A 119 10.23 12.96 -3.89
C VAL A 119 11.65 13.32 -4.29
N GLY A 120 12.60 12.39 -4.12
CA GLY A 120 14.00 12.65 -4.47
C GLY A 120 14.63 13.84 -3.73
N ASP A 121 14.28 14.05 -2.46
CA ASP A 121 14.68 15.21 -1.64
C ASP A 121 14.11 16.56 -2.10
N GLU A 122 13.14 16.57 -3.01
CA GLU A 122 12.46 17.77 -3.50
C GLU A 122 10.99 17.77 -3.06
N LEU A 123 10.55 18.89 -2.48
CA LEU A 123 9.15 19.06 -2.10
C LEU A 123 8.35 19.37 -3.36
N CYS A 124 7.27 18.62 -3.60
CA CYS A 124 6.38 18.87 -4.73
C CYS A 124 5.61 20.18 -4.53
N ASP A 125 5.06 20.72 -5.63
CA ASP A 125 4.25 21.94 -5.66
C ASP A 125 2.74 21.67 -5.50
N PHE A 126 2.36 20.42 -5.26
CA PHE A 126 0.99 19.94 -5.01
C PHE A 126 0.92 19.14 -3.71
N THR A 127 -0.27 19.00 -3.13
CA THR A 127 -0.52 18.18 -1.94
C THR A 127 -1.04 16.79 -2.29
N TYR A 128 -1.06 15.86 -1.31
CA TYR A 128 -1.70 14.55 -1.53
C TYR A 128 -3.20 14.64 -1.83
N GLY A 129 -3.90 15.64 -1.27
CA GLY A 129 -5.33 15.85 -1.50
C GLY A 129 -5.66 16.14 -2.97
N GLU A 130 -4.69 16.59 -3.76
CA GLU A 130 -4.85 16.90 -5.18
C GLU A 130 -4.64 15.68 -6.10
N LEU A 131 -4.31 14.50 -5.56
CA LEU A 131 -3.87 13.32 -6.33
C LEU A 131 -4.96 12.24 -6.55
N ALA A 132 -6.23 12.62 -6.51
CA ALA A 132 -7.34 11.68 -6.61
C ALA A 132 -7.32 10.86 -7.92
N GLU A 133 -6.95 11.48 -9.05
CA GLU A 133 -6.88 10.81 -10.35
C GLU A 133 -5.75 9.76 -10.40
N GLU A 134 -4.58 10.10 -9.87
CA GLU A 134 -3.44 9.18 -9.78
C GLU A 134 -3.73 8.01 -8.84
N MET A 135 -4.35 8.27 -7.68
CA MET A 135 -4.80 7.23 -6.76
C MET A 135 -5.81 6.31 -7.44
N ALA A 136 -6.78 6.85 -8.17
CA ALA A 136 -7.76 6.05 -8.91
C ALA A 136 -7.09 5.21 -10.01
N MET A 137 -6.06 5.74 -10.69
CA MET A 137 -5.30 5.02 -11.71
C MET A 137 -4.53 3.83 -11.11
N ILE A 138 -3.87 4.02 -9.97
CA ILE A 138 -3.16 2.95 -9.24
C ILE A 138 -4.14 1.87 -8.81
N ASN A 139 -5.27 2.25 -8.20
CA ASN A 139 -6.30 1.32 -7.74
C ASN A 139 -6.85 0.49 -8.90
N ARG A 140 -7.18 1.15 -10.02
CA ARG A 140 -7.65 0.46 -11.22
C ARG A 140 -6.62 -0.55 -11.74
N ALA A 141 -5.37 -0.11 -11.89
CA ALA A 141 -4.27 -0.96 -12.37
C ALA A 141 -4.06 -2.18 -11.48
N PHE A 142 -4.06 -1.98 -10.16
CA PHE A 142 -3.90 -3.05 -9.18
C PHE A 142 -5.03 -4.08 -9.25
N MET A 143 -6.30 -3.62 -9.24
CA MET A 143 -7.46 -4.51 -9.30
C MET A 143 -7.55 -5.29 -10.61
N GLU A 144 -7.24 -4.66 -11.75
CA GLU A 144 -7.24 -5.36 -13.05
C GLU A 144 -6.18 -6.48 -13.07
N VAL A 145 -4.95 -6.22 -12.62
CA VAL A 145 -3.88 -7.25 -12.57
C VAL A 145 -4.24 -8.39 -11.60
N MET A 146 -4.74 -8.07 -10.40
CA MET A 146 -5.17 -9.08 -9.43
C MET A 146 -6.34 -9.93 -9.96
N THR A 147 -7.23 -9.32 -10.75
CA THR A 147 -8.40 -10.01 -11.33
C THR A 147 -8.01 -10.91 -12.51
N GLU A 148 -7.01 -10.53 -13.31
CA GLU A 148 -6.48 -11.34 -14.40
C GLU A 148 -5.83 -12.63 -13.91
N GLY A 149 -5.03 -12.53 -12.84
CA GLY A 149 -4.32 -13.67 -12.25
C GLY A 149 -3.01 -14.02 -12.95
N ASP A 150 -2.43 -15.17 -12.59
CA ASP A 150 -1.19 -15.68 -13.16
C ASP A 150 -1.38 -16.13 -14.63
N ALA A 151 -0.32 -16.67 -15.24
CA ALA A 151 -0.35 -17.16 -16.62
C ALA A 151 -1.40 -18.26 -16.88
N ASP A 152 -1.87 -18.94 -15.82
CA ASP A 152 -2.91 -19.96 -15.86
C ASP A 152 -4.28 -19.44 -15.35
N GLY A 153 -4.38 -18.13 -15.06
CA GLY A 153 -5.58 -17.47 -14.52
C GLY A 153 -5.85 -17.71 -13.03
N ARG A 154 -4.85 -18.21 -12.27
CA ARG A 154 -4.95 -18.40 -10.82
C ARG A 154 -4.81 -17.07 -10.10
N VAL A 155 -5.51 -16.93 -8.97
CA VAL A 155 -5.41 -15.74 -8.14
C VAL A 155 -4.01 -15.59 -7.53
N PHE A 156 -3.52 -14.36 -7.46
CA PHE A 156 -2.33 -14.04 -6.68
C PHE A 156 -2.66 -14.02 -5.19
N THR A 157 -1.82 -14.68 -4.39
CA THR A 157 -1.98 -14.69 -2.92
C THR A 157 -1.57 -13.35 -2.31
N PHE A 158 -0.57 -12.68 -2.90
CA PHE A 158 0.05 -11.49 -2.36
C PHE A 158 0.13 -10.33 -3.39
N PRO A 159 0.33 -9.08 -2.95
CA PRO A 159 0.04 -8.65 -1.60
C PRO A 159 -1.46 -8.78 -1.33
N ILE A 160 -1.83 -9.09 -0.08
CA ILE A 160 -3.24 -9.10 0.31
C ILE A 160 -3.73 -7.65 0.30
N PRO A 161 -4.73 -7.31 -0.54
CA PRO A 161 -5.26 -5.97 -0.58
C PRO A 161 -6.26 -5.73 0.53
N THR A 162 -6.16 -4.55 1.16
CA THR A 162 -7.13 -4.04 2.13
C THR A 162 -7.61 -2.67 1.66
N TYR A 163 -8.92 -2.48 1.51
CA TYR A 163 -9.50 -1.21 1.08
C TYR A 163 -10.25 -0.54 2.22
N ASN A 164 -9.96 0.75 2.44
CA ASN A 164 -10.71 1.56 3.38
C ASN A 164 -12.07 1.92 2.79
N ILE A 165 -13.14 1.63 3.54
CA ILE A 165 -14.51 2.01 3.18
C ILE A 165 -14.95 3.11 4.15
N THR A 166 -14.90 4.35 3.66
CA THR A 166 -15.27 5.57 4.38
C THR A 166 -16.68 6.04 3.99
N LYS A 167 -17.18 7.09 4.67
CA LYS A 167 -18.54 7.60 4.44
C LYS A 167 -18.73 8.23 3.05
N ASP A 168 -17.63 8.70 2.47
CA ASP A 168 -17.51 9.32 1.15
C ASP A 168 -17.13 8.33 0.05
N PHE A 169 -17.10 7.03 0.33
CA PHE A 169 -16.81 6.01 -0.68
C PHE A 169 -17.81 6.08 -1.83
N ASP A 170 -17.31 6.27 -3.06
CA ASP A 170 -18.13 6.30 -4.27
C ASP A 170 -18.45 4.88 -4.78
N TRP A 171 -19.64 4.41 -4.38
CA TRP A 171 -20.19 3.10 -4.71
C TRP A 171 -20.49 2.89 -6.19
N GLU A 172 -20.70 3.97 -6.93
CA GLU A 172 -21.11 3.92 -8.35
C GLU A 172 -19.93 4.17 -9.30
N SER A 173 -18.72 4.32 -8.75
CA SER A 173 -17.52 4.50 -9.57
C SER A 173 -17.18 3.24 -10.35
N ARG A 174 -16.60 3.42 -11.55
CA ARG A 174 -16.07 2.29 -12.34
C ARG A 174 -15.04 1.46 -11.57
N ASN A 175 -14.29 2.08 -10.67
CA ASN A 175 -13.35 1.37 -9.80
C ASN A 175 -14.09 0.53 -8.75
N ALA A 176 -15.22 0.99 -8.21
CA ALA A 176 -16.04 0.19 -7.30
C ALA A 176 -16.59 -1.07 -8.01
N ASP A 177 -17.01 -0.96 -9.27
CA ASP A 177 -17.38 -2.14 -10.07
C ASP A 177 -16.25 -3.17 -10.15
N LEU A 178 -15.01 -2.72 -10.42
CA LEU A 178 -13.83 -3.58 -10.45
C LEU A 178 -13.55 -4.22 -9.09
N LEU A 179 -13.66 -3.45 -8.01
CA LEU A 179 -13.44 -3.88 -6.63
C LEU A 179 -14.40 -5.01 -6.24
N PHE A 180 -15.69 -4.82 -6.51
CA PHE A 180 -16.71 -5.82 -6.19
C PHE A 180 -16.70 -7.00 -7.15
N ALA A 181 -16.32 -6.82 -8.43
CA ALA A 181 -16.10 -7.92 -9.36
C ALA A 181 -14.93 -8.82 -8.90
N MET A 182 -13.81 -8.22 -8.48
CA MET A 182 -12.69 -8.95 -7.88
C MET A 182 -13.12 -9.71 -6.62
N THR A 183 -13.94 -9.07 -5.77
CA THR A 183 -14.51 -9.67 -4.56
C THR A 183 -15.38 -10.88 -4.87
N ALA A 184 -16.29 -10.75 -5.84
CA ALA A 184 -17.16 -11.84 -6.27
C ALA A 184 -16.38 -13.01 -6.86
N LYS A 185 -15.29 -12.74 -7.59
CA LYS A 185 -14.49 -13.75 -8.26
C LYS A 185 -13.58 -14.52 -7.31
N TYR A 186 -12.94 -13.84 -6.36
CA TYR A 186 -11.84 -14.41 -5.58
C TYR A 186 -11.98 -14.27 -4.05
N GLY A 187 -13.00 -13.59 -3.54
CA GLY A 187 -13.15 -13.32 -2.11
C GLY A 187 -12.13 -12.31 -1.55
N LEU A 188 -11.52 -11.51 -2.44
CA LEU A 188 -10.58 -10.43 -2.12
C LEU A 188 -11.11 -9.11 -2.70
N PRO A 189 -10.91 -7.96 -2.05
CA PRO A 189 -9.99 -7.69 -0.95
C PRO A 189 -10.63 -7.82 0.44
N TYR A 190 -9.84 -7.58 1.49
CA TYR A 190 -10.39 -7.22 2.79
C TYR A 190 -10.92 -5.78 2.77
N PHE A 191 -11.98 -5.53 3.53
CA PHE A 191 -12.55 -4.20 3.69
C PHE A 191 -12.37 -3.72 5.12
N GLN A 192 -11.79 -2.53 5.26
CA GLN A 192 -11.71 -1.86 6.54
C GLN A 192 -12.85 -0.84 6.64
N ASN A 193 -13.86 -1.18 7.44
CA ASN A 193 -15.10 -0.41 7.52
C ASN A 193 -14.99 0.74 8.52
N PHE A 194 -15.02 1.97 8.00
CA PHE A 194 -15.04 3.22 8.78
C PHE A 194 -16.41 3.91 8.79
N ILE A 195 -17.40 3.43 8.03
CA ILE A 195 -18.74 4.04 7.97
C ILE A 195 -19.43 4.00 9.35
N ASN A 196 -19.32 2.85 10.02
CA ASN A 196 -19.97 2.59 11.32
C ASN A 196 -18.98 2.58 12.49
N SER A 197 -17.78 3.13 12.29
CA SER A 197 -16.72 3.18 13.30
C SER A 197 -16.55 4.60 13.85
N GLU A 198 -16.18 4.71 15.12
CA GLU A 198 -15.67 5.97 15.70
C GLU A 198 -14.19 6.21 15.35
N LEU A 199 -13.53 5.22 14.73
CA LEU A 199 -12.14 5.31 14.30
C LEU A 199 -12.05 6.05 12.96
N ASP A 200 -11.04 6.90 12.84
CA ASP A 200 -10.65 7.54 11.58
C ASP A 200 -9.46 6.77 10.94
N PRO A 201 -9.34 6.69 9.60
CA PRO A 201 -8.19 6.07 8.93
C PRO A 201 -6.82 6.54 9.46
N GLY A 202 -6.66 7.83 9.77
CA GLY A 202 -5.40 8.39 10.28
C GLY A 202 -4.98 7.80 11.64
N MET A 203 -5.95 7.45 12.49
CA MET A 203 -5.69 6.83 13.80
C MET A 203 -5.08 5.43 13.66
N ILE A 204 -5.41 4.69 12.61
CA ILE A 204 -4.92 3.32 12.41
C ILE A 204 -3.55 3.32 11.74
N ARG A 205 -3.33 4.21 10.76
CA ARG A 205 -2.00 4.37 10.14
C ARG A 205 -0.95 4.80 11.16
N SER A 206 -1.30 5.68 12.10
CA SER A 206 -0.38 6.09 13.16
C SER A 206 0.04 4.92 14.08
N MET A 207 -0.79 3.88 14.23
CA MET A 207 -0.40 2.66 14.97
C MET A 207 0.65 1.81 14.25
N CYS A 208 0.74 1.87 12.92
CA CYS A 208 1.79 1.20 12.15
C CYS A 208 3.08 2.03 12.04
N CYS A 209 2.98 3.37 11.95
CA CYS A 209 4.14 4.24 11.64
C CYS A 209 4.68 5.04 12.84
N ARG A 210 3.86 5.29 13.87
CA ARG A 210 4.18 6.20 14.99
C ARG A 210 3.51 5.71 16.28
N LEU A 211 4.00 4.60 16.82
CA LEU A 211 3.60 4.12 18.14
C LEU A 211 4.06 5.09 19.25
N GLN A 212 3.22 6.09 19.58
CA GLN A 212 3.15 6.68 20.92
C GLN A 212 1.81 6.25 21.53
N LEU A 213 1.77 5.01 22.03
CA LEU A 213 0.70 4.61 22.94
C LEU A 213 0.85 5.44 24.21
N ASP A 214 0.00 6.45 24.39
CA ASP A 214 -0.23 6.98 25.74
C ASP A 214 -0.95 5.90 26.54
N LEU A 215 -0.19 5.19 27.36
CA LEU A 215 -0.69 4.13 28.23
C LEU A 215 -1.72 4.63 29.27
N ARG A 216 -1.92 5.95 29.40
CA ARG A 216 -2.94 6.57 30.26
C ARG A 216 -4.32 6.59 29.62
N GLU A 217 -4.40 6.55 28.28
CA GLU A 217 -5.65 6.53 27.51
C GLU A 217 -5.97 5.13 26.96
N LEU A 218 -5.79 4.09 27.79
CA LEU A 218 -6.29 2.74 27.52
C LEU A 218 -7.83 2.69 27.65
N LEU A 219 -8.53 3.50 26.87
CA LEU A 219 -9.99 3.51 26.79
C LEU A 219 -10.44 2.45 25.78
N LYS A 220 -10.96 1.34 26.32
CA LYS A 220 -11.71 0.26 25.65
C LYS A 220 -10.91 -0.61 24.67
N ARG A 221 -10.31 -1.67 25.20
CA ARG A 221 -10.07 -2.91 24.43
C ARG A 221 -11.35 -3.73 24.37
N GLY A 222 -11.96 -3.79 23.18
CA GLY A 222 -13.06 -4.69 22.90
C GLY A 222 -14.03 -4.10 21.88
N ASN A 223 -13.61 -3.98 20.62
CA ASN A 223 -14.54 -4.01 19.49
C ASN A 223 -13.79 -4.28 18.17
N GLY A 224 -13.99 -5.50 17.65
CA GLY A 224 -14.36 -5.73 16.26
C GLY A 224 -13.32 -5.60 15.14
N LEU A 225 -12.04 -5.33 15.40
CA LEU A 225 -11.03 -5.24 14.33
C LEU A 225 -10.64 -6.61 13.71
N PHE A 226 -11.01 -7.70 14.36
CA PHE A 226 -11.11 -9.01 13.75
C PHE A 226 -12.49 -9.56 14.13
N GLY A 227 -13.34 -9.81 13.13
CA GLY A 227 -14.58 -10.53 13.34
C GLY A 227 -14.29 -11.90 13.96
N SER A 228 -15.14 -12.29 14.93
CA SER A 228 -15.29 -13.70 15.30
C SER A 228 -15.80 -14.52 14.13
#